data_AF-A0A2W5U6D0-F1
#
_entry.id   AF-A0A2W5U6D0-F1
#
_cell.length_a   1.000
_cell.length_b   1.000
_cell.length_c   1.000
_cell.angle_alpha   90.00
_cell.angle_beta   90.00
_cell.angle_gamma   90.00
#
_symmetry.space_group_name_H-M   'P 1'
#
loop_
_entity.id
_entity.type
_entity.pdbx_description
1 polymer ?
#
loop_
_entity_poly.entity_id
_entity_poly.type
_entity_poly.pdbx_seq_one_letter_code
_entity_poly.pdbx_strand_id
1 'polypeptide(L)'
;MLSGLLALTLAAAPSAAQAAALAKARSWEELYLGFAAVSADSVSKADRPKIASALLKGCLALEGDDAVMAYSLGEKSVELTPTADALMCTALTAKRTDQRGAAEDALRRGLGSYAKDGRFGLELGRLYLEDGQPGEAAAVLARVPPKSKESAEARRLLAGISREASSPVEGAPPRGSGPSVAVVDAPPMPGRRQPGELPRSTSNSYESIVDESGHRIRQNQYFRFRYFNQARDFGQRADYEGRVQDALEESRVNVKRIFGVQREKPCDVILYSKAEFRLHHGERMAQAVAGFYSMDAIRMNDSAEISPRNRAVLVHEYVHAVMDELFNFNSGAAPVWIHEGTAELVEWRYLGSDDPPRQELAVLRQMAHNQELPSLRQLEGGPLVGMRNPSVMYALSAMAVKALIARRGLSAYLDFLRDCGRGTPWAQGIEQHFGTTVERLDEELQDELKTK
;
A
#
# COMPACT_ATOMS: atom_id res chain seq x y z
N MET A 1 34.45 -43.78 -1.82
CA MET A 1 33.59 -43.72 -3.02
C MET A 1 32.24 -44.31 -2.66
N LEU A 2 31.22 -43.49 -2.43
CA LEU A 2 29.81 -43.90 -2.38
C LEU A 2 28.97 -42.63 -2.54
N SER A 3 28.74 -42.26 -3.80
CA SER A 3 27.79 -41.22 -4.20
C SER A 3 26.39 -41.84 -4.22
N GLY A 4 25.56 -41.54 -3.24
CA GLY A 4 24.14 -41.87 -3.25
C GLY A 4 23.35 -40.77 -3.95
N LEU A 5 22.98 -41.00 -5.22
CA LEU A 5 21.97 -40.19 -5.90
C LEU A 5 20.59 -40.47 -5.28
N LEU A 6 20.01 -39.47 -4.62
CA LEU A 6 18.58 -39.43 -4.34
C LEU A 6 17.85 -39.10 -5.66
N ALA A 7 17.21 -40.10 -6.26
CA ALA A 7 16.28 -39.88 -7.36
C ALA A 7 14.96 -39.36 -6.78
N LEU A 8 14.73 -38.05 -6.85
CA LEU A 8 13.42 -37.45 -6.63
C LEU A 8 12.46 -37.94 -7.72
N THR A 9 11.58 -38.88 -7.37
CA THR A 9 10.48 -39.28 -8.23
C THR A 9 9.55 -38.08 -8.40
N LEU A 10 9.56 -37.47 -9.59
CA LEU A 10 8.55 -36.51 -10.02
C LEU A 10 7.18 -37.22 -9.93
N ALA A 11 6.40 -36.90 -8.88
CA ALA A 11 5.04 -37.39 -8.77
C ALA A 11 4.27 -36.93 -10.03
N ALA A 12 3.60 -37.87 -10.69
CA ALA A 12 2.81 -37.56 -11.88
C ALA A 12 1.77 -36.48 -11.54
N ALA A 13 1.58 -35.52 -12.46
CA ALA A 13 0.58 -34.46 -12.28
C ALA A 13 -0.81 -35.09 -12.01
N PRO A 14 -1.57 -34.57 -11.04
CA PRO A 14 -2.84 -35.17 -10.67
C PRO A 14 -3.86 -35.09 -11.82
N SER A 15 -4.63 -36.15 -11.97
CA SER A 15 -5.54 -36.37 -13.11
C SER A 15 -6.90 -35.69 -12.93
N ALA A 16 -7.59 -35.44 -14.04
CA ALA A 16 -8.98 -34.97 -14.01
C ALA A 16 -9.94 -35.92 -13.25
N ALA A 17 -9.67 -37.23 -13.28
CA ALA A 17 -10.46 -38.21 -12.55
C ALA A 17 -10.30 -38.04 -11.02
N GLN A 18 -9.08 -37.75 -10.55
CA GLN A 18 -8.83 -37.44 -9.13
C GLN A 18 -9.52 -36.15 -8.71
N ALA A 19 -9.43 -35.07 -9.51
CA ALA A 19 -10.14 -33.84 -9.23
C ALA A 19 -11.66 -34.06 -9.09
N ALA A 20 -12.25 -34.80 -10.03
CA ALA A 20 -13.67 -35.12 -10.01
C ALA A 20 -14.07 -35.98 -8.79
N ALA A 21 -13.22 -36.93 -8.40
CA ALA A 21 -13.45 -37.77 -7.23
C ALA A 21 -13.42 -36.95 -5.92
N LEU A 22 -12.40 -36.11 -5.73
CA LEU A 22 -12.28 -35.24 -4.56
C LEU A 22 -13.44 -34.24 -4.47
N ALA A 23 -13.82 -33.63 -5.60
CA ALA A 23 -14.97 -32.74 -5.64
C ALA A 23 -16.30 -33.46 -5.34
N LYS A 24 -16.47 -34.72 -5.78
CA LYS A 24 -17.64 -35.54 -5.45
C LYS A 24 -17.68 -35.89 -3.96
N ALA A 25 -16.52 -36.15 -3.36
CA ALA A 25 -16.37 -36.43 -1.93
C ALA A 25 -16.47 -35.16 -1.05
N ARG A 26 -16.51 -33.97 -1.65
CA ARG A 26 -16.42 -32.67 -0.95
C ARG A 26 -15.12 -32.50 -0.14
N SER A 27 -14.05 -33.16 -0.58
CA SER A 27 -12.70 -33.06 -0.02
C SER A 27 -12.02 -31.83 -0.61
N TRP A 28 -12.48 -30.64 -0.22
CA TRP A 28 -12.09 -29.37 -0.84
C TRP A 28 -10.64 -28.97 -0.55
N GLU A 29 -10.16 -29.23 0.66
CA GLU A 29 -8.77 -28.98 1.05
C GLU A 29 -7.81 -29.87 0.26
N GLU A 30 -8.10 -31.17 0.16
CA GLU A 30 -7.29 -32.11 -0.61
C GLU A 30 -7.37 -31.83 -2.11
N LEU A 31 -8.53 -31.38 -2.60
CA LEU A 31 -8.69 -30.90 -3.96
C LEU A 31 -7.81 -29.67 -4.21
N TYR A 32 -7.77 -28.71 -3.29
CA TYR A 32 -6.90 -27.55 -3.44
C TYR A 32 -5.42 -27.95 -3.37
N LEU A 33 -5.00 -28.66 -2.31
CA LEU A 33 -3.61 -29.07 -2.11
C LEU A 33 -3.07 -29.91 -3.27
N GLY A 34 -3.89 -30.82 -3.81
CA GLY A 34 -3.51 -31.63 -4.97
C GLY A 34 -3.27 -30.79 -6.22
N PHE A 35 -3.98 -29.67 -6.39
CA PHE A 35 -3.94 -28.88 -7.62
C PHE A 35 -3.33 -27.48 -7.47
N ALA A 36 -2.87 -27.10 -6.27
CA ALA A 36 -2.31 -25.76 -6.00
C ALA A 36 -1.05 -25.46 -6.81
N ALA A 37 -0.21 -26.48 -7.05
CA ALA A 37 1.02 -26.36 -7.85
C ALA A 37 0.82 -26.64 -9.35
N VAL A 38 -0.39 -27.00 -9.76
CA VAL A 38 -0.70 -27.32 -11.16
C VAL A 38 -0.87 -26.03 -11.94
N SER A 39 -0.10 -25.87 -13.02
CA SER A 39 -0.24 -24.78 -13.98
C SER A 39 -1.06 -25.27 -15.19
N ALA A 40 -1.61 -24.34 -15.97
CA ALA A 40 -2.31 -24.71 -17.19
C ALA A 40 -1.42 -25.59 -18.10
N ASP A 41 -0.13 -25.26 -18.24
CA ASP A 41 0.79 -25.94 -19.14
C ASP A 41 1.22 -27.33 -18.70
N SER A 42 1.09 -27.67 -17.41
CA SER A 42 1.35 -29.02 -16.91
C SER A 42 0.16 -29.98 -17.10
N VAL A 43 -0.98 -29.48 -17.56
CA VAL A 43 -2.22 -30.26 -17.78
C VAL A 43 -2.59 -30.30 -19.26
N SER A 44 -3.02 -31.47 -19.71
CA SER A 44 -3.55 -31.65 -21.07
C SER A 44 -4.72 -30.69 -21.34
N LYS A 45 -4.79 -30.10 -22.54
CA LYS A 45 -5.89 -29.19 -22.92
C LYS A 45 -7.28 -29.83 -22.75
N ALA A 46 -7.39 -31.16 -22.88
CA ALA A 46 -8.63 -31.91 -22.71
C ALA A 46 -9.06 -32.06 -21.24
N ASP A 47 -8.11 -32.00 -20.30
CA ASP A 47 -8.37 -32.21 -18.87
C ASP A 47 -8.50 -30.89 -18.09
N ARG A 48 -7.90 -29.80 -18.56
CA ARG A 48 -8.04 -28.44 -17.99
C ARG A 48 -9.50 -28.09 -17.64
N PRO A 49 -10.49 -28.16 -18.57
CA PRO A 49 -11.86 -27.76 -18.24
C PRO A 49 -12.52 -28.69 -17.21
N LYS A 50 -12.12 -29.97 -17.13
CA LYS A 50 -12.67 -30.93 -16.16
C LYS A 50 -12.16 -30.62 -14.75
N ILE A 51 -10.86 -30.34 -14.63
CA ILE A 51 -10.24 -29.96 -13.36
C ILE A 51 -10.76 -28.59 -12.90
N ALA A 52 -10.79 -27.60 -13.81
CA ALA A 52 -11.36 -26.28 -13.54
C ALA A 52 -12.81 -26.37 -13.04
N SER A 53 -13.63 -27.23 -13.67
CA SER A 53 -15.01 -27.47 -13.23
C SER A 53 -15.09 -28.09 -11.82
N ALA A 54 -14.18 -29.00 -11.47
CA ALA A 54 -14.12 -29.58 -10.13
C ALA A 54 -13.76 -28.53 -9.07
N LEU A 55 -12.75 -27.69 -9.35
CA LEU A 55 -12.35 -26.58 -8.49
C LEU A 55 -13.47 -25.54 -8.33
N LEU A 56 -14.16 -25.19 -9.42
CA LEU A 56 -15.30 -24.27 -9.40
C LEU A 56 -16.42 -24.78 -8.49
N LYS A 57 -16.72 -26.09 -8.52
CA LYS A 57 -17.71 -26.68 -7.61
C LYS A 57 -17.35 -26.45 -6.15
N GLY A 58 -16.07 -26.56 -5.81
CA GLY A 58 -15.58 -26.26 -4.47
C GLY A 58 -15.71 -24.77 -4.12
N CYS A 59 -15.33 -23.87 -5.04
CA CYS A 59 -15.53 -22.42 -4.87
C CYS A 59 -17.00 -22.09 -4.55
N LEU A 60 -17.94 -22.55 -5.39
CA LEU A 60 -19.37 -22.29 -5.20
C LEU A 60 -19.94 -22.97 -3.94
N ALA A 61 -19.41 -24.13 -3.56
CA ALA A 61 -19.87 -24.83 -2.35
C ALA A 61 -19.41 -24.14 -1.07
N LEU A 62 -18.26 -23.47 -1.10
CA LEU A 62 -17.65 -22.84 0.07
C LEU A 62 -17.82 -21.32 0.12
N GLU A 63 -18.34 -20.67 -0.93
CA GLU A 63 -18.39 -19.20 -1.00
C GLU A 63 -19.02 -18.55 0.25
N GLY A 64 -20.01 -19.22 0.86
CA GLY A 64 -20.74 -18.82 2.07
C GLY A 64 -20.11 -19.21 3.39
N ASP A 65 -19.35 -20.30 3.42
CA ASP A 65 -18.90 -20.96 4.65
C ASP A 65 -17.40 -20.72 4.90
N ASP A 66 -16.57 -20.76 3.86
CA ASP A 66 -15.13 -20.53 3.90
C ASP A 66 -14.69 -19.76 2.63
N ALA A 67 -14.78 -18.44 2.72
CA ALA A 67 -14.47 -17.56 1.60
C ALA A 67 -12.99 -17.63 1.14
N VAL A 68 -12.05 -17.97 2.04
CA VAL A 68 -10.61 -18.05 1.73
C VAL A 68 -10.31 -19.28 0.89
N MET A 69 -10.81 -20.45 1.31
CA MET A 69 -10.69 -21.67 0.53
C MET A 69 -11.46 -21.56 -0.79
N ALA A 70 -12.66 -20.98 -0.75
CA ALA A 70 -13.46 -20.74 -1.95
C ALA A 70 -12.71 -19.87 -2.96
N TYR A 71 -12.11 -18.76 -2.52
CA TYR A 71 -11.29 -17.89 -3.36
C TYR A 71 -10.11 -18.64 -4.00
N SER A 72 -9.37 -19.41 -3.20
CA SER A 72 -8.21 -20.18 -3.66
C SER A 72 -8.59 -21.21 -4.74
N LEU A 73 -9.71 -21.90 -4.56
CA LEU A 73 -10.28 -22.82 -5.56
C LEU A 73 -10.77 -22.09 -6.81
N GLY A 74 -11.40 -20.93 -6.65
CA GLY A 74 -11.87 -20.08 -7.73
C GLY A 74 -10.72 -19.59 -8.61
N GLU A 75 -9.67 -19.00 -8.03
CA GLU A 75 -8.48 -18.56 -8.76
C GLU A 75 -7.87 -19.69 -9.59
N LYS A 76 -7.70 -20.88 -9.00
CA LYS A 76 -7.17 -22.04 -9.73
C LYS A 76 -8.09 -22.54 -10.83
N SER A 77 -9.40 -22.46 -10.63
CA SER A 77 -10.36 -22.72 -11.71
C SER A 77 -10.17 -21.75 -12.87
N VAL A 78 -10.08 -20.44 -12.58
CA VAL A 78 -9.88 -19.38 -13.57
C VAL A 78 -8.54 -19.51 -14.31
N GLU A 79 -7.46 -19.88 -13.62
CA GLU A 79 -6.14 -20.11 -14.20
C GLU A 79 -6.17 -21.24 -15.24
N LEU A 80 -6.86 -22.33 -14.94
CA LEU A 80 -6.94 -23.49 -15.83
C LEU A 80 -7.90 -23.27 -17.00
N THR A 81 -9.09 -22.73 -16.72
CA THR A 81 -10.11 -22.45 -17.73
C THR A 81 -11.03 -21.33 -17.24
N PRO A 82 -10.82 -20.07 -17.67
CA PRO A 82 -11.68 -18.97 -17.26
C PRO A 82 -13.09 -19.21 -17.80
N THR A 83 -14.07 -19.17 -16.89
CA THR A 83 -15.51 -19.24 -17.19
C THR A 83 -16.22 -18.09 -16.48
N ALA A 84 -17.43 -17.74 -16.93
CA ALA A 84 -18.21 -16.68 -16.30
C ALA A 84 -18.46 -16.97 -14.80
N ASP A 85 -18.85 -18.20 -14.47
CA ASP A 85 -19.12 -18.58 -13.08
C ASP A 85 -17.86 -18.67 -12.24
N ALA A 86 -16.72 -19.08 -12.81
CA ALA A 86 -15.45 -19.08 -12.07
C ALA A 86 -14.98 -17.66 -11.75
N LEU A 87 -14.99 -16.75 -12.73
CA LEU A 87 -14.64 -15.34 -12.48
C LEU A 87 -15.59 -14.67 -11.48
N MET A 88 -16.89 -14.99 -11.55
CA MET A 88 -17.87 -14.46 -10.61
C MET A 88 -17.64 -15.00 -9.19
N CYS A 89 -17.45 -16.32 -9.04
CA CYS A 89 -17.16 -16.93 -7.74
C CYS A 89 -15.89 -16.33 -7.13
N THR A 90 -14.78 -16.28 -7.89
CA THR A 90 -13.52 -15.64 -7.47
C THR A 90 -13.73 -14.19 -7.06
N ALA A 91 -14.50 -13.39 -7.82
CA ALA A 91 -14.74 -12.00 -7.49
C ALA A 91 -15.51 -11.84 -6.17
N LEU A 92 -16.56 -12.63 -5.96
CA LEU A 92 -17.39 -12.55 -4.76
C LEU A 92 -16.64 -13.03 -3.52
N THR A 93 -15.87 -14.11 -3.63
CA THR A 93 -15.06 -14.62 -2.53
C THR A 93 -13.89 -13.68 -2.22
N ALA A 94 -13.25 -13.10 -3.24
CA ALA A 94 -12.23 -12.06 -3.06
C ALA A 94 -12.78 -10.84 -2.32
N LYS A 95 -13.99 -10.40 -2.68
CA LYS A 95 -14.68 -9.30 -1.99
C LYS A 95 -14.96 -9.64 -0.52
N ARG A 96 -15.33 -10.89 -0.22
CA ARG A 96 -15.59 -11.37 1.15
C ARG A 96 -14.32 -11.51 2.00
N THR A 97 -13.18 -11.71 1.37
CA THR A 97 -11.86 -11.77 2.03
C THR A 97 -11.12 -10.43 1.95
N ASP A 98 -11.84 -9.33 1.67
CA ASP A 98 -11.29 -7.97 1.55
C ASP A 98 -10.15 -7.83 0.51
N GLN A 99 -10.05 -8.75 -0.45
CA GLN A 99 -9.09 -8.70 -1.57
C GLN A 99 -9.62 -7.84 -2.72
N ARG A 100 -9.74 -6.54 -2.46
CA ARG A 100 -10.39 -5.54 -3.35
C ARG A 100 -9.90 -5.59 -4.81
N GLY A 101 -8.59 -5.53 -5.01
CA GLY A 101 -8.00 -5.50 -6.36
C GLY A 101 -8.22 -6.80 -7.14
N ALA A 102 -8.22 -7.95 -6.46
CA ALA A 102 -8.50 -9.24 -7.09
C ALA A 102 -9.97 -9.35 -7.49
N ALA A 103 -10.88 -8.86 -6.64
CA ALA A 103 -12.30 -8.77 -6.98
C ALA A 103 -12.52 -7.88 -8.23
N GLU A 104 -11.90 -6.70 -8.26
CA GLU A 104 -11.97 -5.80 -9.40
C GLU A 104 -11.43 -6.43 -10.69
N ASP A 105 -10.24 -7.05 -10.66
CA ASP A 105 -9.64 -7.69 -11.84
C ASP A 105 -10.53 -8.81 -12.39
N ALA A 106 -11.01 -9.70 -11.53
CA ALA A 106 -11.91 -10.79 -11.91
C ALA A 106 -13.20 -10.24 -12.56
N LEU A 107 -13.80 -9.18 -11.98
CA LEU A 107 -15.00 -8.55 -12.52
C LEU A 107 -14.74 -7.86 -13.86
N ARG A 108 -13.60 -7.16 -14.03
CA ARG A 108 -13.22 -6.50 -15.29
C ARG A 108 -12.97 -7.52 -16.40
N ARG A 109 -12.25 -8.60 -16.10
CA ARG A 109 -12.02 -9.72 -17.03
C ARG A 109 -13.33 -10.37 -17.44
N GLY A 110 -14.24 -10.54 -16.49
CA GLY A 110 -15.59 -11.04 -16.72
C GLY A 110 -16.41 -10.13 -17.62
N LEU A 111 -16.42 -8.83 -17.33
CA LEU A 111 -17.11 -7.82 -18.15
C LEU A 111 -16.58 -7.75 -19.59
N GLY A 112 -15.27 -7.94 -19.77
CA GLY A 112 -14.63 -7.99 -21.09
C GLY A 112 -14.94 -9.27 -21.87
N SER A 113 -14.90 -10.43 -21.21
CA SER A 113 -15.04 -11.74 -21.86
C SER A 113 -16.49 -12.20 -22.00
N TYR A 114 -17.37 -11.74 -21.12
CA TYR A 114 -18.78 -12.15 -21.00
C TYR A 114 -19.70 -10.93 -20.97
N ALA A 115 -19.56 -10.01 -21.92
CA ALA A 115 -20.28 -8.73 -21.96
C ALA A 115 -21.83 -8.84 -21.94
N LYS A 116 -22.40 -10.02 -22.22
CA LYS A 116 -23.87 -10.27 -22.13
C LYS A 116 -24.33 -10.69 -20.73
N ASP A 117 -23.40 -11.04 -19.85
CA ASP A 117 -23.67 -11.40 -18.46
C ASP A 117 -23.68 -10.13 -17.61
N GLY A 118 -24.88 -9.70 -17.23
CA GLY A 118 -25.09 -8.45 -16.49
C GLY A 118 -24.51 -8.48 -15.07
N ARG A 119 -24.21 -9.66 -14.52
CA ARG A 119 -23.68 -9.82 -13.16
C ARG A 119 -22.38 -9.05 -12.97
N PHE A 120 -21.46 -9.12 -13.93
CA PHE A 120 -20.16 -8.45 -13.82
C PHE A 120 -20.27 -6.93 -13.75
N GLY A 121 -21.10 -6.32 -14.60
CA GLY A 121 -21.30 -4.88 -14.59
C GLY A 121 -22.01 -4.40 -13.33
N LEU A 122 -22.97 -5.18 -12.82
CA LEU A 122 -23.67 -4.85 -11.58
C LEU A 122 -22.73 -4.93 -10.38
N GLU A 123 -22.01 -6.03 -10.20
CA GLU A 123 -21.13 -6.21 -9.03
C GLU A 123 -19.94 -5.25 -9.05
N LEU A 124 -19.35 -4.97 -10.21
CA LEU A 124 -18.27 -3.98 -10.33
C LEU A 124 -18.76 -2.56 -10.05
N GLY A 125 -20.00 -2.24 -10.47
CA GLY A 125 -20.64 -0.98 -10.12
C GLY A 125 -20.86 -0.82 -8.61
N ARG A 126 -21.32 -1.88 -7.93
CA ARG A 126 -21.46 -1.89 -6.46
C ARG A 126 -20.12 -1.74 -5.75
N LEU A 127 -19.08 -2.41 -6.27
CA LEU A 127 -17.71 -2.26 -5.79
C LEU A 127 -17.32 -0.77 -5.82
N TYR A 128 -17.38 -0.10 -6.97
CA TYR A 128 -17.02 1.32 -7.03
C TYR A 128 -17.88 2.25 -6.14
N LEU A 129 -19.14 1.93 -5.90
CA LEU A 129 -19.94 2.69 -4.94
C LEU A 129 -19.44 2.55 -3.50
N GLU A 130 -19.07 1.34 -3.09
CA GLU A 130 -18.46 1.10 -1.78
C GLU A 130 -17.11 1.84 -1.63
N ASP A 131 -16.36 2.04 -2.72
CA ASP A 131 -15.09 2.79 -2.74
C ASP A 131 -15.27 4.31 -2.82
N GLY A 132 -16.51 4.82 -2.83
CA GLY A 132 -16.77 6.25 -3.00
C GLY A 132 -16.40 6.78 -4.39
N GLN A 133 -16.48 5.93 -5.42
CA GLN A 133 -16.19 6.24 -6.82
C GLN A 133 -17.48 6.24 -7.67
N PRO A 134 -18.39 7.21 -7.47
CA PRO A 134 -19.70 7.21 -8.13
C PRO A 134 -19.62 7.40 -9.65
N GLY A 135 -18.57 8.05 -10.16
CA GLY A 135 -18.39 8.25 -11.61
C GLY A 135 -18.06 6.95 -12.33
N GLU A 136 -17.12 6.20 -11.79
CA GLU A 136 -16.69 4.89 -12.25
C GLU A 136 -17.82 3.86 -12.11
N ALA A 137 -18.53 3.90 -10.98
CA ALA A 137 -19.73 3.10 -10.77
C ALA A 137 -20.78 3.37 -11.86
N ALA A 138 -21.09 4.63 -12.15
CA ALA A 138 -22.05 4.98 -13.19
C ALA A 138 -21.62 4.50 -14.58
N ALA A 139 -20.34 4.65 -14.92
CA ALA A 139 -19.79 4.21 -16.20
C ALA A 139 -19.94 2.70 -16.42
N VAL A 140 -19.69 1.89 -15.37
CA VAL A 140 -19.82 0.43 -15.46
C VAL A 140 -21.27 -0.03 -15.39
N LEU A 141 -22.10 0.55 -14.52
CA LEU A 141 -23.52 0.20 -14.42
C LEU A 141 -24.26 0.49 -15.73
N ALA A 142 -23.87 1.53 -16.47
CA ALA A 142 -24.43 1.84 -17.79
C ALA A 142 -24.15 0.76 -18.86
N ARG A 143 -23.16 -0.12 -18.63
CA ARG A 143 -22.80 -1.22 -19.53
C ARG A 143 -23.59 -2.51 -19.23
N VAL A 144 -24.37 -2.56 -18.16
CA VAL A 144 -25.22 -3.72 -17.84
C VAL A 144 -26.26 -3.91 -18.95
N PRO A 145 -26.35 -5.11 -19.59
CA PRO A 145 -27.24 -5.32 -20.73
C PRO A 145 -28.70 -5.06 -20.36
N PRO A 146 -29.47 -4.30 -21.17
CA PRO A 146 -30.82 -3.87 -20.80
C PRO A 146 -31.82 -5.03 -20.67
N LYS A 147 -31.51 -6.19 -21.27
CA LYS A 147 -32.34 -7.42 -21.22
C LYS A 147 -31.89 -8.41 -20.15
N SER A 148 -30.84 -8.13 -19.38
CA SER A 148 -30.39 -9.02 -18.30
C SER A 148 -31.27 -8.86 -17.05
N LYS A 149 -31.20 -9.83 -16.14
CA LYS A 149 -31.96 -9.79 -14.88
C LYS A 149 -31.48 -8.65 -13.96
N GLU A 150 -30.22 -8.28 -14.10
CA GLU A 150 -29.51 -7.27 -13.32
C GLU A 150 -29.83 -5.83 -13.76
N SER A 151 -30.44 -5.64 -14.94
CA SER A 151 -30.63 -4.31 -15.53
C SER A 151 -31.55 -3.41 -14.68
N ALA A 152 -32.57 -3.98 -14.04
CA ALA A 152 -33.48 -3.23 -13.18
C ALA A 152 -32.75 -2.63 -11.97
N GLU A 153 -31.85 -3.42 -11.36
CA GLU A 153 -31.07 -2.97 -10.21
C GLU A 153 -29.97 -1.98 -10.61
N ALA A 154 -29.27 -2.23 -11.71
CA ALA A 154 -28.26 -1.30 -12.22
C ALA A 154 -28.85 0.09 -12.50
N ARG A 155 -30.06 0.16 -13.08
CA ARG A 155 -30.81 1.41 -13.29
C ARG A 155 -31.20 2.09 -11.97
N ARG A 156 -31.56 1.32 -10.95
CA ARG A 156 -31.87 1.86 -9.62
C ARG A 156 -30.64 2.52 -9.00
N LEU A 157 -29.48 1.88 -9.07
CA LEU A 157 -28.22 2.42 -8.57
C LEU A 157 -27.81 3.70 -9.33
N LEU A 158 -27.90 3.70 -10.67
CA LEU A 158 -27.65 4.89 -11.51
C LEU A 158 -28.55 6.08 -11.14
N ALA A 159 -29.84 5.83 -10.87
CA ALA A 159 -30.76 6.87 -10.43
C ALA A 159 -30.40 7.41 -9.04
N GLY A 160 -29.87 6.57 -8.14
CA GLY A 160 -29.35 6.98 -6.83
C GLY A 160 -28.17 7.94 -6.95
N ILE A 161 -27.15 7.55 -7.74
CA ILE A 161 -25.96 8.38 -8.02
C ILE A 161 -26.37 9.76 -8.55
N SER A 162 -27.33 9.80 -9.49
CA SER A 162 -27.77 11.06 -10.10
C SER A 162 -28.50 11.99 -9.12
N ARG A 163 -29.28 11.44 -8.18
CA ARG A 163 -29.98 12.22 -7.15
C ARG A 163 -29.01 12.82 -6.14
N GLU A 164 -28.04 12.04 -5.70
CA GLU A 164 -27.02 12.49 -4.75
C GLU A 164 -26.17 13.62 -5.33
N ALA A 165 -25.81 13.52 -6.62
CA ALA A 165 -25.13 14.60 -7.34
C ALA A 165 -25.99 15.87 -7.55
N SER A 166 -27.32 15.75 -7.47
CA SER A 166 -28.28 16.85 -7.68
C SER A 166 -28.80 17.48 -6.37
N SER A 167 -28.46 16.92 -5.21
CA SER A 167 -28.84 17.50 -3.93
C SER A 167 -28.09 18.83 -3.72
N PRO A 168 -28.80 19.95 -3.48
CA PRO A 168 -28.14 21.21 -3.15
C PRO A 168 -27.36 21.03 -1.84
N VAL A 169 -26.08 21.37 -1.85
CA VAL A 169 -25.30 21.51 -0.63
C VAL A 169 -25.94 22.61 0.22
N GLU A 170 -26.70 22.22 1.25
CA GLU A 170 -27.18 23.14 2.29
C GLU A 170 -25.96 23.81 2.92
N GLY A 171 -25.72 25.08 2.59
CA GLY A 171 -24.63 25.89 3.16
C GLY A 171 -23.87 26.79 2.18
N ALA A 172 -24.12 26.73 0.87
CA ALA A 172 -23.51 27.68 -0.06
C ALA A 172 -24.25 29.05 0.00
N PRO A 173 -23.58 30.16 0.35
CA PRO A 173 -24.21 31.48 0.37
C PRO A 173 -24.58 31.91 -1.06
N PRO A 174 -25.63 32.76 -1.22
CA PRO A 174 -26.10 33.16 -2.53
C PRO A 174 -25.00 33.94 -3.25
N ARG A 175 -24.49 33.39 -4.36
CA ARG A 175 -23.62 34.13 -5.27
C ARG A 175 -24.45 35.24 -5.91
N GLY A 176 -24.19 36.46 -5.43
CA GLY A 176 -24.75 37.69 -5.97
C GLY A 176 -24.43 37.82 -7.46
N SER A 177 -25.47 38.22 -8.19
CA SER A 177 -25.46 38.67 -9.57
C SER A 177 -24.51 39.87 -9.71
N GLY A 178 -23.35 39.66 -10.32
CA GLY A 178 -22.41 40.71 -10.75
C GLY A 178 -22.22 40.66 -12.27
N PRO A 179 -22.08 41.82 -12.95
CA PRO A 179 -22.29 41.93 -14.38
C PRO A 179 -21.09 41.43 -15.21
N SER A 180 -21.45 40.98 -16.42
CA SER A 180 -20.57 40.58 -17.51
C SER A 180 -19.46 41.60 -17.79
N VAL A 181 -18.21 41.14 -17.74
CA VAL A 181 -17.06 41.84 -18.32
C VAL A 181 -16.55 40.98 -19.47
N ALA A 182 -16.65 41.53 -20.67
CA ALA A 182 -16.06 41.00 -21.89
C ALA A 182 -14.62 41.48 -22.02
N VAL A 183 -13.64 40.57 -22.18
CA VAL A 183 -12.33 40.82 -22.82
C VAL A 183 -11.79 39.47 -23.35
N VAL A 184 -11.78 39.26 -24.68
CA VAL A 184 -10.65 39.29 -25.65
C VAL A 184 -9.73 38.04 -25.67
N ASP A 185 -9.71 37.43 -26.86
CA ASP A 185 -8.74 36.54 -27.53
C ASP A 185 -7.66 35.78 -26.73
N ALA A 186 -7.74 34.45 -26.83
CA ALA A 186 -6.64 33.51 -26.60
C ALA A 186 -6.47 32.56 -27.80
N PRO A 187 -5.24 32.11 -28.15
CA PRO A 187 -4.94 31.40 -29.40
C PRO A 187 -5.39 29.92 -29.39
N PRO A 188 -5.40 29.23 -30.56
CA PRO A 188 -6.04 27.93 -30.71
C PRO A 188 -5.19 26.80 -30.11
N MET A 189 -5.77 26.03 -29.19
CA MET A 189 -5.23 24.76 -28.72
C MET A 189 -5.44 23.66 -29.77
N PRO A 190 -4.42 22.84 -30.10
CA PRO A 190 -4.61 21.67 -30.94
C PRO A 190 -5.06 20.46 -30.09
N GLY A 191 -5.92 19.61 -30.67
CA GLY A 191 -6.08 18.22 -30.22
C GLY A 191 -7.42 17.89 -29.56
N ARG A 192 -8.46 17.78 -30.38
CA ARG A 192 -9.73 17.12 -30.06
C ARG A 192 -9.46 15.65 -29.69
N ARG A 193 -9.53 15.28 -28.40
CA ARG A 193 -9.51 13.87 -27.96
C ARG A 193 -10.76 13.16 -28.47
N GLN A 194 -10.58 11.96 -29.03
CA GLN A 194 -11.70 11.10 -29.42
C GLN A 194 -12.46 10.62 -28.17
N PRO A 195 -13.80 10.55 -28.21
CA PRO A 195 -14.58 9.87 -27.18
C PRO A 195 -14.48 8.37 -27.42
N GLY A 196 -13.70 7.67 -26.58
CA GLY A 196 -13.56 6.21 -26.69
C GLY A 196 -12.39 5.60 -25.89
N GLU A 197 -11.38 6.38 -25.53
CA GLU A 197 -10.34 5.92 -24.60
C GLU A 197 -10.71 6.30 -23.17
N LEU A 198 -10.90 5.28 -22.33
CA LEU A 198 -10.86 5.44 -20.88
C LEU A 198 -9.57 6.19 -20.51
N PRO A 199 -9.59 7.04 -19.46
CA PRO A 199 -8.34 7.49 -18.86
C PRO A 199 -7.50 6.25 -18.57
N ARG A 200 -6.26 6.22 -19.06
CA ARG A 200 -5.29 5.22 -18.61
C ARG A 200 -5.14 5.43 -17.10
N SER A 201 -5.87 4.61 -16.34
CA SER A 201 -5.58 4.36 -14.95
C SER A 201 -4.11 3.98 -14.87
N THR A 202 -3.36 4.69 -14.04
CA THR A 202 -2.01 4.32 -13.61
C THR A 202 -2.10 2.92 -13.04
N SER A 203 -1.82 1.91 -13.86
CA SER A 203 -2.22 0.54 -13.58
C SER A 203 -1.47 0.01 -12.36
N ASN A 204 -2.21 -0.20 -11.28
CA ASN A 204 -1.87 -1.13 -10.20
C ASN A 204 -1.98 -2.59 -10.69
N SER A 205 -1.41 -2.89 -11.87
CA SER A 205 -1.33 -4.25 -12.39
C SER A 205 -0.25 -4.98 -11.59
N TYR A 206 -0.68 -5.93 -10.75
CA TYR A 206 0.23 -6.72 -9.94
C TYR A 206 0.80 -7.86 -10.76
N GLU A 207 2.11 -8.00 -10.72
CA GLU A 207 2.79 -9.17 -11.25
C GLU A 207 3.16 -10.08 -10.08
N SER A 208 2.79 -11.36 -10.20
CA SER A 208 3.27 -12.41 -9.31
C SER A 208 4.38 -13.17 -10.05
N ILE A 209 5.60 -13.02 -9.57
CA ILE A 209 6.81 -13.60 -10.16
C ILE A 209 7.45 -14.51 -9.12
N VAL A 210 8.25 -15.48 -9.57
CA VAL A 210 9.14 -16.27 -8.71
C VAL A 210 10.57 -15.82 -8.99
N ASP A 211 11.31 -15.39 -7.97
CA ASP A 211 12.70 -14.96 -8.11
C ASP A 211 13.66 -16.14 -8.34
N GLU A 212 14.94 -15.84 -8.58
CA GLU A 212 15.99 -16.84 -8.82
C GLU A 212 16.19 -17.82 -7.65
N SER A 213 15.75 -17.44 -6.45
CA SER A 213 15.81 -18.26 -5.23
C SER A 213 14.49 -19.00 -4.94
N GLY A 214 13.53 -18.95 -5.87
CA GLY A 214 12.23 -19.59 -5.71
C GLY A 214 11.25 -18.81 -4.84
N HIS A 215 11.53 -17.55 -4.47
CA HIS A 215 10.61 -16.74 -3.68
C HIS A 215 9.53 -16.15 -4.56
N ARG A 216 8.26 -16.32 -4.15
CA ARG A 216 7.16 -15.59 -4.77
C ARG A 216 7.26 -14.12 -4.38
N ILE A 217 7.43 -13.27 -5.39
CA ILE A 217 7.41 -11.82 -5.30
C ILE A 217 6.08 -11.36 -5.86
N ARG A 218 5.38 -10.51 -5.12
CA ARG A 218 4.32 -9.68 -5.68
C ARG A 218 4.85 -8.26 -5.78
N GLN A 219 4.67 -7.64 -6.92
CA GLN A 219 5.15 -6.28 -7.14
C GLN A 219 4.16 -5.41 -7.88
N ASN A 220 4.25 -4.11 -7.63
CA ASN A 220 3.71 -3.06 -8.48
C ASN A 220 4.84 -2.07 -8.83
N GLN A 221 4.48 -0.91 -9.37
CA GLN A 221 5.46 0.12 -9.74
C GLN A 221 6.29 0.65 -8.55
N TYR A 222 5.78 0.57 -7.33
CA TYR A 222 6.36 1.24 -6.15
C TYR A 222 6.88 0.29 -5.08
N PHE A 223 6.38 -0.94 -5.02
CA PHE A 223 6.69 -1.89 -3.94
C PHE A 223 6.93 -3.30 -4.48
N ARG A 224 7.89 -4.01 -3.86
CA ARG A 224 8.16 -5.43 -4.09
C ARG A 224 8.04 -6.19 -2.77
N PHE A 225 7.01 -7.00 -2.64
CA PHE A 225 6.74 -7.77 -1.43
C PHE A 225 7.48 -9.10 -1.46
N ARG A 226 8.17 -9.40 -0.36
CA ARG A 226 8.88 -10.65 -0.13
C ARG A 226 8.52 -11.19 1.24
N TYR A 227 8.31 -12.50 1.34
CA TYR A 227 8.12 -13.17 2.62
C TYR A 227 9.46 -13.68 3.12
N PHE A 228 9.73 -13.48 4.40
CA PHE A 228 10.98 -13.95 5.00
C PHE A 228 11.08 -15.49 4.99
N ASN A 229 9.97 -16.20 5.25
CA ASN A 229 9.88 -17.66 5.18
C ASN A 229 8.69 -18.11 4.32
N GLN A 230 8.91 -19.11 3.45
CA GLN A 230 7.92 -19.62 2.51
C GLN A 230 6.91 -20.61 3.13
N ALA A 231 7.12 -21.07 4.37
CA ALA A 231 6.38 -22.17 5.00
C ALA A 231 4.94 -21.86 5.45
N ARG A 232 4.46 -20.62 5.31
CA ARG A 232 3.10 -20.21 5.74
C ARG A 232 2.01 -20.63 4.75
N ASP A 233 0.77 -20.72 5.21
CA ASP A 233 -0.40 -20.91 4.35
C ASP A 233 -0.62 -19.70 3.41
N PHE A 234 -1.12 -19.92 2.20
CA PHE A 234 -1.23 -18.90 1.15
C PHE A 234 -2.33 -17.87 1.41
N GLY A 235 -3.50 -18.30 1.91
CA GLY A 235 -4.65 -17.41 2.12
C GLY A 235 -4.36 -16.31 3.15
N GLN A 236 -3.88 -16.70 4.32
CA GLN A 236 -3.50 -15.74 5.38
C GLN A 236 -2.40 -14.76 4.95
N ARG A 237 -1.50 -15.20 4.05
CA ARG A 237 -0.43 -14.38 3.48
C ARG A 237 -0.98 -13.29 2.57
N ALA A 238 -1.93 -13.63 1.69
CA ALA A 238 -2.50 -12.71 0.72
C ALA A 238 -3.32 -11.59 1.37
N ASP A 239 -4.14 -11.91 2.38
CA ASP A 239 -4.99 -10.92 3.08
C ASP A 239 -4.15 -9.93 3.91
N TYR A 240 -3.08 -10.41 4.56
CA TYR A 240 -2.16 -9.53 5.27
C TYR A 240 -1.34 -8.66 4.32
N GLU A 241 -0.80 -9.25 3.26
CA GLU A 241 -0.05 -8.51 2.22
C GLU A 241 -0.91 -7.41 1.60
N GLY A 242 -2.16 -7.69 1.24
CA GLY A 242 -3.09 -6.70 0.70
C GLY A 242 -3.27 -5.50 1.64
N ARG A 243 -3.45 -5.75 2.94
CA ARG A 243 -3.62 -4.66 3.93
C ARG A 243 -2.34 -3.85 4.15
N VAL A 244 -1.17 -4.51 4.18
CA VAL A 244 0.12 -3.81 4.27
C VAL A 244 0.35 -2.96 3.02
N GLN A 245 0.02 -3.50 1.86
CA GLN A 245 0.12 -2.81 0.58
C GLN A 245 -0.78 -1.58 0.54
N ASP A 246 -2.05 -1.71 0.92
CA ASP A 246 -2.98 -0.57 0.95
C ASP A 246 -2.49 0.52 1.90
N ALA A 247 -1.93 0.14 3.03
CA ALA A 247 -1.33 1.08 3.98
C ALA A 247 -0.07 1.76 3.44
N LEU A 248 0.81 1.05 2.74
CA LEU A 248 2.01 1.62 2.13
C LEU A 248 1.70 2.53 0.94
N GLU A 249 0.68 2.20 0.16
CA GLU A 249 0.21 3.04 -0.93
C GLU A 249 -0.44 4.33 -0.39
N GLU A 250 -1.24 4.22 0.68
CA GLU A 250 -1.70 5.38 1.42
C GLU A 250 -0.53 6.23 1.94
N SER A 251 0.49 5.59 2.54
CA SER A 251 1.70 6.28 3.00
C SER A 251 2.38 7.02 1.86
N ARG A 252 2.55 6.39 0.69
CA ARG A 252 3.15 7.01 -0.48
C ARG A 252 2.39 8.26 -0.93
N VAL A 253 1.07 8.16 -1.05
CA VAL A 253 0.21 9.29 -1.45
C VAL A 253 0.30 10.41 -0.42
N ASN A 254 0.27 10.09 0.87
CA ASN A 254 0.34 11.08 1.94
C ASN A 254 1.71 11.74 2.04
N VAL A 255 2.81 10.98 1.97
CA VAL A 255 4.17 11.53 1.96
C VAL A 255 4.35 12.43 0.74
N LYS A 256 3.90 12.03 -0.45
CA LYS A 256 3.94 12.93 -1.61
C LYS A 256 3.17 14.23 -1.36
N ARG A 257 2.00 14.16 -0.75
CA ARG A 257 1.15 15.32 -0.45
C ARG A 257 1.77 16.24 0.60
N ILE A 258 2.34 15.68 1.67
CA ILE A 258 2.86 16.40 2.85
C ILE A 258 4.30 16.88 2.62
N PHE A 259 5.14 15.99 2.11
CA PHE A 259 6.58 16.19 1.92
C PHE A 259 6.94 16.64 0.49
N GLY A 260 6.00 16.57 -0.45
CA GLY A 260 6.16 17.10 -1.82
C GLY A 260 6.93 16.19 -2.78
N VAL A 261 7.53 15.12 -2.27
CA VAL A 261 8.31 14.14 -3.03
C VAL A 261 7.95 12.72 -2.62
N GLN A 262 8.26 11.77 -3.49
CA GLN A 262 8.11 10.34 -3.23
C GLN A 262 9.32 9.62 -3.79
N ARG A 263 9.49 8.36 -3.38
CA ARG A 263 10.50 7.47 -3.94
C ARG A 263 10.04 7.03 -5.33
N GLU A 264 10.92 7.09 -6.32
CA GLU A 264 10.66 6.65 -7.68
C GLU A 264 11.02 5.18 -7.88
N LYS A 265 12.13 4.71 -7.26
CA LYS A 265 12.50 3.30 -7.34
C LYS A 265 11.58 2.45 -6.49
N PRO A 266 11.22 1.22 -6.94
CA PRO A 266 10.50 0.27 -6.10
C PRO A 266 11.22 0.06 -4.76
N CYS A 267 10.46 0.08 -3.67
CA CYS A 267 10.94 -0.25 -2.34
C CYS A 267 10.66 -1.73 -2.04
N ASP A 268 11.66 -2.46 -1.53
CA ASP A 268 11.41 -3.80 -1.04
C ASP A 268 10.63 -3.75 0.28
N VAL A 269 9.68 -4.67 0.45
CA VAL A 269 8.87 -4.84 1.64
C VAL A 269 9.01 -6.30 2.10
N ILE A 270 9.64 -6.51 3.24
CA ILE A 270 9.91 -7.84 3.78
C ILE A 270 8.92 -8.11 4.91
N LEU A 271 8.05 -9.10 4.69
CA LEU A 271 7.01 -9.49 5.63
C LEU A 271 7.54 -10.64 6.49
N TYR A 272 7.61 -10.41 7.80
CA TYR A 272 8.00 -11.41 8.79
C TYR A 272 6.75 -11.98 9.48
N SER A 273 6.86 -13.19 10.03
CA SER A 273 6.04 -13.62 11.16
C SER A 273 6.49 -12.97 12.46
N LYS A 274 5.64 -12.97 13.50
CA LYS A 274 5.99 -12.38 14.80
C LYS A 274 7.17 -13.13 15.41
N ALA A 275 7.18 -14.45 15.21
CA ALA A 275 8.25 -15.33 15.63
C ALA A 275 9.55 -15.07 14.85
N GLU A 276 9.48 -14.89 13.53
CA GLU A 276 10.65 -14.57 12.69
C GLU A 276 11.21 -13.19 13.03
N PHE A 277 10.35 -12.17 13.11
CA PHE A 277 10.78 -10.82 13.45
C PHE A 277 11.48 -10.80 14.80
N ARG A 278 10.90 -11.46 15.81
CA ARG A 278 11.55 -11.66 17.11
C ARG A 278 12.86 -12.43 17.02
N LEU A 279 12.92 -13.50 16.24
CA LEU A 279 14.14 -14.30 16.10
C LEU A 279 15.27 -13.48 15.49
N HIS A 280 14.98 -12.64 14.49
CA HIS A 280 15.97 -11.87 13.75
C HIS A 280 16.31 -10.51 14.36
N HIS A 281 15.38 -9.89 15.07
CA HIS A 281 15.53 -8.53 15.59
C HIS A 281 15.46 -8.46 17.14
N GLY A 282 15.18 -9.59 17.80
CA GLY A 282 15.07 -9.70 19.25
C GLY A 282 13.68 -9.35 19.79
N GLU A 283 13.41 -9.81 21.01
CA GLU A 283 12.11 -9.64 21.69
C GLU A 283 11.76 -8.16 21.89
N ARG A 284 12.73 -7.31 22.27
CA ARG A 284 12.49 -5.89 22.52
C ARG A 284 12.00 -5.16 21.26
N MET A 285 12.63 -5.39 20.11
CA MET A 285 12.20 -4.78 18.84
C MET A 285 10.83 -5.32 18.41
N ALA A 286 10.62 -6.64 18.52
CA ALA A 286 9.36 -7.27 18.14
C ALA A 286 8.15 -6.80 18.96
N GLN A 287 8.38 -6.25 20.15
CA GLN A 287 7.32 -5.65 20.97
C GLN A 287 7.19 -4.13 20.74
N ALA A 288 8.25 -3.48 20.27
CA ALA A 288 8.33 -2.02 20.21
C ALA A 288 7.86 -1.42 18.89
N VAL A 289 8.05 -2.11 17.75
CA VAL A 289 7.82 -1.52 16.42
C VAL A 289 6.89 -2.36 15.55
N ALA A 290 6.02 -1.71 14.77
CA ALA A 290 5.18 -2.37 13.76
C ALA A 290 5.96 -2.69 12.47
N GLY A 291 7.09 -2.00 12.27
CA GLY A 291 8.04 -2.25 11.20
C GLY A 291 9.21 -1.28 11.32
N PHE A 292 10.20 -1.41 10.45
CA PHE A 292 11.28 -0.45 10.33
C PHE A 292 11.92 -0.48 8.94
N TYR A 293 12.43 0.65 8.46
CA TYR A 293 13.24 0.73 7.26
C TYR A 293 14.71 0.44 7.56
N SER A 294 15.34 -0.41 6.75
CA SER A 294 16.80 -0.62 6.77
C SER A 294 17.26 -1.28 5.48
N MET A 295 18.53 -1.10 5.08
CA MET A 295 19.12 -1.82 3.92
C MET A 295 18.19 -1.85 2.69
N ASP A 296 17.68 -0.68 2.30
CA ASP A 296 16.77 -0.49 1.16
C ASP A 296 15.42 -1.24 1.20
N ALA A 297 14.97 -1.63 2.40
CA ALA A 297 13.70 -2.33 2.57
C ALA A 297 12.95 -1.97 3.85
N ILE A 298 11.63 -1.91 3.74
CA ILE A 298 10.70 -1.83 4.87
C ILE A 298 10.48 -3.24 5.41
N ARG A 299 10.77 -3.46 6.69
CA ARG A 299 10.60 -4.76 7.37
C ARG A 299 9.40 -4.69 8.26
N MET A 300 8.38 -5.47 7.96
CA MET A 300 7.12 -5.47 8.71
C MET A 300 7.14 -6.53 9.80
N ASN A 301 6.84 -6.08 11.01
CA ASN A 301 6.62 -6.94 12.16
C ASN A 301 5.15 -7.37 12.18
N ASP A 302 4.93 -8.68 12.13
CA ASP A 302 3.62 -9.35 12.18
C ASP A 302 2.74 -8.84 13.32
N SER A 303 1.94 -7.85 13.00
CA SER A 303 0.70 -7.56 13.69
C SER A 303 -0.39 -7.83 12.66
N ALA A 304 -1.21 -8.83 12.94
CA ALA A 304 -2.31 -9.24 12.06
C ALA A 304 -3.35 -8.13 11.80
N GLU A 305 -3.13 -6.90 12.28
CA GLU A 305 -3.99 -5.74 12.14
C GLU A 305 -3.17 -4.49 11.77
N ILE A 306 -3.52 -3.88 10.64
CA ILE A 306 -3.14 -2.51 10.33
C ILE A 306 -4.09 -1.58 11.09
N SER A 307 -3.69 -1.17 12.29
CA SER A 307 -4.38 -0.13 13.06
C SER A 307 -4.04 1.28 12.52
N PRO A 308 -4.84 2.33 12.84
CA PRO A 308 -4.47 3.71 12.50
C PRO A 308 -3.09 4.11 13.01
N ARG A 309 -2.70 3.63 14.19
CA ARG A 309 -1.36 3.83 14.76
C ARG A 309 -0.28 3.17 13.90
N ASN A 310 -0.51 1.96 13.42
CA ASN A 310 0.44 1.26 12.56
C ASN A 310 0.55 1.93 11.18
N ARG A 311 -0.52 2.55 10.67
CA ARG A 311 -0.47 3.35 9.44
C ARG A 311 0.44 4.58 9.59
N ALA A 312 0.38 5.28 10.73
CA ALA A 312 1.28 6.39 11.02
C ALA A 312 2.75 5.95 11.04
N VAL A 313 3.05 4.83 11.68
CA VAL A 313 4.39 4.22 11.64
C VAL A 313 4.80 3.89 10.20
N LEU A 314 3.90 3.33 9.38
CA LEU A 314 4.22 3.07 7.97
C LEU A 314 4.50 4.34 7.15
N VAL A 315 3.88 5.47 7.50
CA VAL A 315 4.24 6.77 6.93
C VAL A 315 5.66 7.14 7.33
N HIS A 316 6.01 7.02 8.61
CA HIS A 316 7.37 7.25 9.13
C HIS A 316 8.41 6.40 8.38
N GLU A 317 8.18 5.09 8.29
CA GLU A 317 9.11 4.17 7.60
C GLU A 317 9.22 4.45 6.10
N TYR A 318 8.12 4.88 5.44
CA TYR A 318 8.18 5.26 4.04
C TYR A 318 8.97 6.55 3.82
N VAL A 319 8.93 7.51 4.76
CA VAL A 319 9.79 8.71 4.69
C VAL A 319 11.26 8.34 4.69
N HIS A 320 11.68 7.37 5.51
CA HIS A 320 13.04 6.86 5.46
C HIS A 320 13.42 6.32 4.08
N ALA A 321 12.52 5.58 3.42
CA ALA A 321 12.74 5.10 2.06
C ALA A 321 12.86 6.24 1.04
N VAL A 322 12.08 7.32 1.18
CA VAL A 322 12.18 8.52 0.34
C VAL A 322 13.50 9.24 0.59
N MET A 323 13.89 9.43 1.85
CA MET A 323 15.13 10.10 2.22
C MET A 323 16.34 9.35 1.73
N ASP A 324 16.36 8.02 1.82
CA ASP A 324 17.45 7.21 1.29
C ASP A 324 17.68 7.48 -0.20
N GLU A 325 16.62 7.59 -1.00
CA GLU A 325 16.74 7.96 -2.42
C GLU A 325 17.20 9.42 -2.63
N LEU A 326 16.70 10.37 -1.82
CA LEU A 326 17.18 11.76 -1.85
C LEU A 326 18.67 11.86 -1.51
N PHE A 327 19.17 10.96 -0.67
CA PHE A 327 20.59 10.84 -0.33
C PHE A 327 21.38 9.97 -1.29
N ASN A 328 20.82 9.65 -2.46
CA ASN A 328 21.46 8.78 -3.45
C ASN A 328 21.89 7.43 -2.85
N PHE A 329 21.05 6.87 -1.97
CA PHE A 329 21.24 5.62 -1.24
C PHE A 329 22.49 5.61 -0.34
N ASN A 330 22.83 6.79 0.19
CA ASN A 330 23.91 7.00 1.16
C ASN A 330 23.37 7.63 2.46
N SER A 331 22.21 7.16 2.94
CA SER A 331 21.58 7.61 4.18
C SER A 331 22.47 7.51 5.42
N GLY A 332 23.42 6.57 5.45
CA GLY A 332 24.42 6.46 6.52
C GLY A 332 25.32 7.69 6.69
N ALA A 333 25.31 8.62 5.73
CA ALA A 333 26.03 9.88 5.83
C ALA A 333 25.24 10.96 6.59
N ALA A 334 23.93 10.84 6.77
CA ALA A 334 23.08 11.86 7.37
C ALA A 334 23.02 11.78 8.91
N PRO A 335 22.98 12.91 9.63
CA PRO A 335 22.74 12.93 11.07
C PRO A 335 21.45 12.24 11.42
N VAL A 336 21.45 11.40 12.47
CA VAL A 336 20.26 10.64 12.88
C VAL A 336 19.08 11.58 13.17
N TRP A 337 19.30 12.74 13.79
CA TRP A 337 18.24 13.71 14.05
C TRP A 337 17.59 14.29 12.77
N ILE A 338 18.31 14.38 11.65
CA ILE A 338 17.70 14.78 10.37
C ILE A 338 16.80 13.67 9.85
N HIS A 339 17.28 12.43 9.84
CA HIS A 339 16.51 11.27 9.41
C HIS A 339 15.22 11.11 10.20
N GLU A 340 15.37 10.96 11.51
CA GLU A 340 14.27 10.67 12.40
C GLU A 340 13.36 11.88 12.59
N GLY A 341 13.93 13.10 12.63
CA GLY A 341 13.14 14.32 12.73
C GLY A 341 12.27 14.59 11.50
N THR A 342 12.74 14.24 10.31
CA THR A 342 11.93 14.38 9.09
C THR A 342 10.78 13.39 9.07
N ALA A 343 11.07 12.13 9.37
CA ALA A 343 10.06 11.07 9.42
C ALA A 343 8.99 11.38 10.48
N GLU A 344 9.41 11.79 11.68
CA GLU A 344 8.52 12.14 12.79
C GLU A 344 7.66 13.38 12.47
N LEU A 345 8.23 14.43 11.86
CA LEU A 345 7.46 15.62 11.47
C LEU A 345 6.38 15.29 10.42
N VAL A 346 6.69 14.42 9.46
CA VAL A 346 5.71 13.98 8.45
C VAL A 346 4.65 13.08 9.09
N GLU A 347 5.02 12.23 10.05
CA GLU A 347 4.06 11.44 10.84
C GLU A 347 3.08 12.36 11.59
N TRP A 348 3.56 13.41 12.27
CA TRP A 348 2.67 14.37 12.95
C TRP A 348 1.66 14.98 12.01
N ARG A 349 2.12 15.43 10.83
CA ARG A 349 1.25 16.05 9.81
C ARG A 349 0.25 15.06 9.23
N TYR A 350 0.64 13.80 9.07
CA TYR A 350 -0.27 12.74 8.68
C TYR A 350 -1.37 12.54 9.75
N LEU A 351 -1.01 12.62 11.03
CA LEU A 351 -1.95 12.59 12.16
C LEU A 351 -2.72 13.91 12.38
N GLY A 352 -2.51 14.93 11.53
CA GLY A 352 -3.21 16.21 11.60
C GLY A 352 -2.65 17.20 12.63
N SER A 353 -1.41 17.01 13.08
CA SER A 353 -0.69 17.93 13.97
C SER A 353 0.54 18.51 13.28
N ASP A 354 0.94 19.73 13.63
CA ASP A 354 2.24 20.29 13.28
C ASP A 354 3.21 20.31 14.48
N ASP A 355 2.74 19.89 15.66
CA ASP A 355 3.46 19.97 16.93
C ASP A 355 3.61 18.59 17.58
N PRO A 356 4.64 18.41 18.44
CA PRO A 356 4.81 17.18 19.19
C PRO A 356 3.59 16.86 20.06
N PRO A 357 3.38 15.58 20.40
CA PRO A 357 2.33 15.23 21.35
C PRO A 357 2.57 15.95 22.69
N ARG A 358 1.46 16.27 23.39
CA ARG A 358 1.48 17.18 24.55
C ARG A 358 2.43 16.73 25.68
N GLN A 359 2.60 15.41 25.84
CA GLN A 359 3.46 14.85 26.89
C GLN A 359 4.93 15.09 26.57
N GLU A 360 5.36 14.77 25.35
CA GLU A 360 6.71 15.04 24.84
C GLU A 360 7.03 16.53 24.90
N LEU A 361 6.10 17.39 24.46
CA LEU A 361 6.28 18.84 24.53
C LEU A 361 6.48 19.35 25.96
N ALA A 362 5.70 18.84 26.93
CA ALA A 362 5.85 19.23 28.33
C ALA A 362 7.23 18.83 28.88
N VAL A 363 7.72 17.64 28.52
CA VAL A 363 9.06 17.18 28.92
C VAL A 363 10.15 18.03 28.27
N LEU A 364 10.04 18.33 26.97
CA LEU A 364 10.98 19.21 26.27
C LEU A 364 11.06 20.60 26.90
N ARG A 365 9.91 21.20 27.23
CA ARG A 365 9.85 22.49 27.93
C ARG A 365 10.52 22.42 29.30
N GLN A 366 10.26 21.38 30.07
CA GLN A 366 10.91 21.19 31.37
C GLN A 366 12.43 21.07 31.24
N MET A 367 12.91 20.27 30.28
CA MET A 367 14.35 20.15 29.98
C MET A 367 14.94 21.49 29.54
N ALA A 368 14.20 22.27 28.74
CA ALA A 368 14.63 23.60 28.31
C ALA A 368 14.76 24.58 29.50
N HIS A 369 13.80 24.58 30.42
CA HIS A 369 13.89 25.41 31.62
C HIS A 369 15.06 25.02 32.53
N ASN A 370 15.37 23.73 32.60
CA ASN A 370 16.47 23.20 33.41
C ASN A 370 17.86 23.27 32.73
N GLN A 371 17.94 23.70 31.47
CA GLN A 371 19.16 23.63 30.65
C GLN A 371 19.68 22.19 30.47
N GLU A 372 18.77 21.23 30.34
CA GLU A 372 19.05 19.80 30.19
C GLU A 372 18.69 19.26 28.79
N LEU A 373 18.35 20.13 27.83
CA LEU A 373 18.13 19.69 26.46
C LEU A 373 19.44 19.17 25.85
N PRO A 374 19.44 17.98 25.25
CA PRO A 374 20.59 17.52 24.50
C PRO A 374 20.77 18.35 23.23
N SER A 375 22.02 18.58 22.83
CA SER A 375 22.30 19.26 21.56
C SER A 375 22.05 18.35 20.37
N LEU A 376 21.75 18.92 19.21
CA LEU A 376 21.58 18.18 17.96
C LEU A 376 22.83 17.38 17.58
N ARG A 377 24.03 17.87 17.93
CA ARG A 377 25.27 17.12 17.77
C ARG A 377 25.32 15.85 18.64
N GLN A 378 24.74 15.89 19.85
CA GLN A 378 24.61 14.68 20.67
C GLN A 378 23.63 13.65 20.06
N LEU A 379 22.70 14.11 19.23
CA LEU A 379 21.75 13.26 18.50
C LEU A 379 22.27 12.80 17.12
N GLU A 380 23.49 13.16 16.73
CA GLU A 380 24.03 12.83 15.41
C GLU A 380 24.52 11.37 15.32
N GLY A 381 25.12 10.83 16.39
CA GLY A 381 25.99 9.65 16.33
C GLY A 381 25.43 8.31 16.80
N GLY A 382 24.11 8.14 16.95
CA GLY A 382 23.55 6.87 17.40
C GLY A 382 22.02 6.79 17.34
N PRO A 383 21.44 5.57 17.39
CA PRO A 383 20.01 5.38 17.25
C PRO A 383 19.25 5.94 18.45
N LEU A 384 18.26 6.82 18.20
CA LEU A 384 17.49 7.49 19.26
C LEU A 384 16.74 6.52 20.18
N VAL A 385 16.33 5.36 19.64
CA VAL A 385 15.66 4.28 20.38
C VAL A 385 16.46 3.77 21.59
N GLY A 386 17.78 3.96 21.60
CA GLY A 386 18.67 3.58 22.70
C GLY A 386 18.80 4.63 23.81
N MET A 387 18.31 5.85 23.60
CA MET A 387 18.47 6.97 24.53
C MET A 387 17.43 6.94 25.66
N ARG A 388 17.68 7.75 26.71
CA ARG A 388 16.69 7.99 27.76
C ARG A 388 15.55 8.83 27.17
N ASN A 389 14.32 8.33 27.26
CA ASN A 389 13.11 8.92 26.66
C ASN A 389 13.19 9.10 25.12
N PRO A 390 13.21 8.00 24.33
CA PRO A 390 13.33 8.09 22.87
C PRO A 390 12.31 9.03 22.22
N SER A 391 11.02 8.96 22.60
CA SER A 391 9.97 9.79 21.99
C SER A 391 10.24 11.29 22.13
N VAL A 392 10.87 11.71 23.22
CA VAL A 392 11.28 13.10 23.45
C VAL A 392 12.43 13.50 22.50
N MET A 393 13.36 12.57 22.21
CA MET A 393 14.47 12.81 21.28
C MET A 393 13.99 12.88 19.82
N TYR A 394 13.03 12.02 19.45
CA TYR A 394 12.32 12.10 18.17
C TYR A 394 11.61 13.45 18.04
N ALA A 395 10.89 13.88 19.07
CA ALA A 395 10.21 15.17 19.08
C ALA A 395 11.17 16.37 18.95
N LEU A 396 12.29 16.37 19.67
CA LEU A 396 13.32 17.42 19.52
C LEU A 396 13.88 17.47 18.10
N SER A 397 14.16 16.30 17.52
CA SER A 397 14.66 16.17 16.15
C SER A 397 13.65 16.73 15.13
N ALA A 398 12.36 16.42 15.29
CA ALA A 398 11.30 16.94 14.44
C ALA A 398 11.10 18.45 14.58
N MET A 399 11.23 18.99 15.80
CA MET A 399 11.20 20.44 16.02
C MET A 399 12.37 21.15 15.32
N ALA A 400 13.57 20.56 15.32
CA ALA A 400 14.72 21.09 14.59
C ALA A 400 14.48 21.13 13.07
N VAL A 401 13.96 20.04 12.49
CA VAL A 401 13.58 19.99 11.08
C VAL A 401 12.47 20.99 10.76
N LYS A 402 11.46 21.11 11.63
CA LYS A 402 10.38 22.10 11.51
C LYS A 402 10.92 23.52 11.50
N ALA A 403 11.90 23.85 12.34
CA ALA A 403 12.53 25.16 12.38
C ALA A 403 13.28 25.48 11.08
N LEU A 404 14.03 24.52 10.52
CA LEU A 404 14.67 24.67 9.20
C LEU A 404 13.63 24.94 8.09
N ILE A 405 12.55 24.15 8.05
CA ILE A 405 11.46 24.31 7.08
C ILE A 405 10.74 25.65 7.26
N ALA A 406 10.49 26.10 8.49
CA ALA A 406 9.88 27.41 8.75
C ALA A 406 10.74 28.57 8.25
N ARG A 407 12.07 28.41 8.26
CA ARG A 407 13.01 29.47 7.88
C ARG A 407 13.06 29.73 6.37
N ARG A 408 13.01 28.67 5.54
CA ARG A 408 13.22 28.78 4.08
C ARG A 408 12.24 27.96 3.23
N GLY A 409 11.27 27.30 3.85
CA GLY A 409 10.28 26.46 3.18
C GLY A 409 10.77 25.04 2.88
N LEU A 410 9.81 24.18 2.55
CA LEU A 410 10.06 22.76 2.25
C LEU A 410 10.92 22.55 1.00
N SER A 411 10.81 23.41 -0.01
CA SER A 411 11.64 23.30 -1.23
C SER A 411 13.13 23.42 -0.91
N ALA A 412 13.51 24.44 -0.13
CA ALA A 412 14.91 24.62 0.28
C ALA A 412 15.39 23.43 1.13
N TYR A 413 14.51 22.88 1.97
CA TYR A 413 14.82 21.68 2.73
C TYR A 413 15.11 20.46 1.84
N LEU A 414 14.30 20.21 0.83
CA LEU A 414 14.54 19.12 -0.11
C LEU A 414 15.81 19.31 -0.94
N ASP A 415 16.12 20.55 -1.34
CA ASP A 415 17.36 20.84 -2.07
C ASP A 415 18.60 20.64 -1.21
N PHE A 416 18.53 21.04 0.07
CA PHE A 416 19.53 20.72 1.08
C PHE A 416 19.75 19.21 1.21
N LEU A 417 18.70 18.40 1.35
CA LEU A 417 18.83 16.95 1.46
C LEU A 417 19.53 16.36 0.23
N ARG A 418 19.17 16.81 -0.98
CA ARG A 418 19.78 16.35 -2.23
C ARG A 418 21.25 16.76 -2.36
N ASP A 419 21.62 17.98 -1.95
CA ASP A 419 23.01 18.43 -1.96
C ASP A 419 23.88 17.61 -1.01
N CYS A 420 23.37 17.31 0.19
CA CYS A 420 24.07 16.44 1.12
C CYS A 420 24.18 15.00 0.59
N GLY A 421 23.14 14.49 -0.09
CA GLY A 421 23.20 13.24 -0.84
C GLY A 421 24.28 13.20 -1.93
N ARG A 422 24.64 14.36 -2.49
CA ARG A 422 25.75 14.54 -3.45
C ARG A 422 27.12 14.72 -2.79
N GLY A 423 27.20 14.71 -1.46
CA GLY A 423 28.44 14.79 -0.71
C GLY A 423 28.74 16.14 -0.07
N THR A 424 27.81 17.12 -0.10
CA THR A 424 27.96 18.35 0.68
C THR A 424 27.93 18.02 2.18
N PRO A 425 28.96 18.40 2.97
CA PRO A 425 28.95 18.21 4.42
C PRO A 425 27.74 18.87 5.08
N TRP A 426 27.13 18.22 6.06
CA TRP A 426 25.86 18.65 6.66
C TRP A 426 25.89 20.04 7.27
N ALA A 427 26.88 20.33 8.09
CA ALA A 427 27.03 21.66 8.69
C ALA A 427 27.12 22.75 7.61
N GLN A 428 27.88 22.48 6.54
CA GLN A 428 27.99 23.38 5.39
C GLN A 428 26.66 23.51 4.65
N GLY A 429 25.94 22.41 4.43
CA GLY A 429 24.62 22.42 3.80
C GLY A 429 23.59 23.24 4.58
N ILE A 430 23.60 23.12 5.92
CA ILE A 430 22.71 23.89 6.80
C ILE A 430 23.02 25.39 6.68
N GLU A 431 24.29 25.77 6.73
CA GLU A 431 24.72 27.16 6.57
C GLU A 431 24.33 27.73 5.21
N GLN A 432 24.58 26.98 4.13
CA GLN A 432 24.30 27.43 2.76
C GLN A 432 22.81 27.62 2.48
N HIS A 433 21.98 26.66 2.88
CA HIS A 433 20.55 26.67 2.58
C HIS A 433 19.74 27.53 3.55
N PHE A 434 20.13 27.58 4.82
CA PHE A 434 19.34 28.20 5.89
C PHE A 434 19.99 29.43 6.54
N GLY A 435 21.27 29.69 6.28
CA GLY A 435 22.00 30.81 6.88
C GLY A 435 22.09 30.70 8.40
N THR A 436 22.28 29.48 8.92
CA THR A 436 22.41 29.18 10.35
C THR A 436 23.39 28.03 10.56
N THR A 437 23.86 27.86 11.79
CA THR A 437 24.64 26.68 12.20
C THR A 437 23.79 25.73 13.03
N VAL A 438 24.30 24.52 13.30
CA VAL A 438 23.66 23.55 14.20
C VAL A 438 23.58 24.09 15.62
N GLU A 439 24.65 24.73 16.09
CA GLU A 439 24.71 25.34 17.43
C GLU A 439 23.69 26.47 17.57
N ARG A 440 23.52 27.28 16.52
CA ARG A 440 22.50 28.33 16.54
C ARG A 440 21.08 27.76 16.54
N LEU A 441 20.87 26.62 15.87
CA LEU A 441 19.60 25.92 15.90
C LEU A 441 19.30 25.34 17.30
N ASP A 442 20.31 24.83 18.00
CA ASP A 442 20.18 24.41 19.41
C ASP A 442 19.72 25.57 20.31
N GLU A 443 20.35 26.75 20.17
CA GLU A 443 19.96 27.96 20.91
C GLU A 443 18.52 28.39 20.61
N GLU A 444 18.14 28.39 19.32
CA GLU A 444 16.78 28.76 18.88
C GLU A 444 15.72 27.80 19.46
N LEU A 445 15.98 26.49 19.46
CA LEU A 445 15.09 25.50 20.06
C LEU A 445 14.99 25.66 21.58
N GLN A 446 16.11 25.91 22.25
CA GLN A 446 16.15 26.17 23.68
C GLN A 446 15.29 27.38 24.07
N ASP A 447 15.38 28.47 23.31
CA ASP A 447 14.64 29.69 23.58
C ASP A 447 13.15 29.56 23.23
N GLU A 448 12.82 28.89 22.12
CA GLU A 448 11.42 28.60 21.74
C GLU A 448 10.71 27.78 22.82
N LEU A 449 11.35 26.74 23.34
CA LEU A 449 10.79 25.86 24.36
C LEU A 449 10.68 26.51 25.75
N LYS A 450 11.42 27.59 26.03
CA LYS A 450 11.28 28.36 27.28
C LYS A 450 10.17 29.41 27.22
N THR A 451 9.88 29.92 26.03
CA THR A 451 9.03 31.12 25.84
C THR A 451 7.57 30.78 25.54
N LYS A 452 7.30 29.62 24.96
CA LYS A 452 5.97 29.10 24.66
C LYS A 452 5.57 28.00 25.63
#